data_AF-A0A3B4FPD3-F1
#
_entry.id   AF-A0A3B4FPD3-F1
#
_cell.length_a   1.000
_cell.length_b   1.000
_cell.length_c   1.000
_cell.angle_alpha   90.00
_cell.angle_beta   90.00
_cell.angle_gamma   90.00
#
_symmetry.space_group_name_H-M   'P 1'
#
loop_
_entity.id
_entity.type
_entity.pdbx_description
1 polymer ?
#
loop_
_entity_poly.entity_id
_entity_poly.type
_entity_poly.pdbx_seq_one_letter_code
_entity_poly.pdbx_strand_id
1 'polypeptide(L)'
;GGRVGCVLWQPRAEVYVLYLGTTNVCLPLFSTDIKSFTRSPAVGENFTYWCKYNQTLSNYTKFICKGEDPSICKPLVSTRDPNRNKRFWLNDNKEKKNITMTVREVTADDSGTYWCGAESTNEHRSNRFFNRLSLTVGEPSLLSLCVDKNKVYNLKVSVLFCLFLSLPALLLLLPTPSSGLRLGDITKSLDEICK
;
A
#
# COMPACT_ATOMS: atom_id res chain seq x y z
N GLY A 1 -24.73 -33.80 26.74
CA GLY A 1 -24.88 -32.55 25.97
C GLY A 1 -23.57 -31.80 25.99
N GLY A 2 -22.81 -31.87 24.89
CA GLY A 2 -21.57 -31.11 24.72
C GLY A 2 -21.71 -30.24 23.48
N ARG A 3 -21.50 -28.92 23.61
CA ARG A 3 -21.36 -28.02 22.46
C ARG A 3 -20.04 -28.33 21.78
N VAL A 4 -20.05 -29.12 20.73
CA VAL A 4 -18.95 -29.16 19.75
C VAL A 4 -19.09 -27.91 18.87
N GLY A 5 -18.67 -26.77 19.41
CA GLY A 5 -18.57 -25.53 18.66
C GLY A 5 -17.26 -25.50 17.89
N CYS A 6 -17.30 -25.30 16.56
CA CYS A 6 -16.12 -24.92 15.78
C CYS A 6 -15.60 -23.59 16.38
N VAL A 7 -14.38 -23.57 16.94
CA VAL A 7 -13.69 -22.33 17.32
C VAL A 7 -12.96 -21.83 16.07
N LEU A 8 -13.48 -20.79 15.41
CA LEU A 8 -12.75 -20.08 14.36
C LEU A 8 -12.38 -18.68 14.86
N TRP A 9 -11.08 -18.38 14.80
CA TRP A 9 -10.46 -17.11 15.21
C TRP A 9 -10.65 -16.02 14.13
N GLN A 10 -11.87 -15.79 13.62
CA GLN A 10 -12.14 -14.74 12.64
C GLN A 10 -13.61 -14.28 12.74
N PRO A 11 -13.88 -12.98 13.01
CA PRO A 11 -15.21 -12.54 13.45
C PRO A 11 -16.30 -12.46 12.37
N ARG A 12 -16.04 -12.84 11.10
CA ARG A 12 -17.01 -12.65 9.99
C ARG A 12 -16.95 -13.70 8.86
N ALA A 13 -16.80 -14.98 9.18
CA ALA A 13 -16.92 -16.04 8.17
C ALA A 13 -18.25 -16.80 8.36
N GLU A 14 -19.12 -16.79 7.35
CA GLU A 14 -20.19 -17.79 7.25
C GLU A 14 -19.55 -19.12 6.77
N VAL A 15 -19.96 -20.25 7.33
CA VAL A 15 -19.36 -21.58 7.07
C VAL A 15 -20.45 -22.55 6.65
N TYR A 16 -20.19 -23.37 5.63
CA TYR A 16 -21.06 -24.48 5.28
C TYR A 16 -20.68 -25.71 6.11
N VAL A 17 -21.62 -26.21 6.91
CA VAL A 17 -21.39 -27.38 7.77
C VAL A 17 -21.79 -28.63 7.02
N LEU A 18 -20.81 -29.49 6.70
CA LEU A 18 -21.06 -30.83 6.20
C LEU A 18 -21.04 -31.83 7.35
N TYR A 19 -22.09 -32.63 7.44
CA TYR A 19 -22.19 -33.72 8.42
C TYR A 19 -21.69 -35.02 7.77
N LEU A 20 -20.49 -35.48 8.16
CA LEU A 20 -19.90 -36.74 7.70
C LEU A 20 -19.82 -37.72 8.89
N GLY A 21 -20.92 -38.40 9.16
CA GLY A 21 -21.03 -39.28 10.34
C GLY A 21 -21.05 -38.48 11.64
N THR A 22 -20.11 -38.75 12.55
CA THR A 22 -20.01 -38.05 13.85
C THR A 22 -19.11 -36.81 13.82
N THR A 23 -18.45 -36.54 12.69
CA THR A 23 -17.58 -35.37 12.52
C THR A 23 -18.30 -34.29 11.72
N ASN A 24 -18.19 -33.06 12.21
CA ASN A 24 -18.65 -31.88 11.51
C ASN A 24 -17.45 -31.29 10.75
N VAL A 25 -17.53 -31.24 9.42
CA VAL A 25 -16.52 -30.56 8.60
C VAL A 25 -17.02 -29.15 8.30
N CYS A 26 -16.33 -28.17 8.88
CA CYS A 26 -16.55 -26.75 8.65
C CYS A 26 -15.85 -26.37 7.32
N LEU A 27 -16.60 -26.28 6.20
CA LEU A 27 -16.07 -25.75 4.93
C LEU A 27 -16.30 -24.24 4.88
N PRO A 28 -15.28 -23.43 4.54
CA PRO A 28 -15.52 -22.02 4.32
C PRO A 28 -16.53 -21.85 3.19
N LEU A 29 -17.68 -21.19 3.45
CA LEU A 29 -18.35 -20.50 2.36
C LEU A 29 -17.34 -19.48 1.85
N PHE A 30 -17.22 -19.31 0.54
CA PHE A 30 -16.28 -18.36 -0.08
C PHE A 30 -16.27 -17.04 0.70
N SER A 31 -15.29 -16.86 1.61
CA SER A 31 -15.01 -15.57 2.19
C SER A 31 -14.43 -14.77 1.03
N THR A 32 -15.20 -13.82 0.52
CA THR A 32 -14.63 -12.82 -0.37
C THR A 32 -13.76 -11.92 0.51
N ASP A 33 -12.59 -12.41 0.90
CA ASP A 33 -11.64 -11.66 1.70
C ASP A 33 -11.30 -10.39 0.92
N ILE A 34 -11.87 -9.28 1.38
CA ILE A 34 -11.56 -7.97 0.85
C ILE A 34 -10.10 -7.73 1.20
N LYS A 35 -9.25 -7.63 0.17
CA LYS A 35 -7.84 -7.35 0.39
C LYS A 35 -7.69 -5.89 0.80
N SER A 36 -7.14 -5.65 1.99
CA SER A 36 -6.93 -4.30 2.51
C SER A 36 -5.46 -3.89 2.32
N PHE A 37 -5.24 -2.65 1.93
CA PHE A 37 -3.92 -2.06 1.74
C PHE A 37 -3.87 -0.68 2.37
N THR A 38 -2.67 -0.25 2.76
CA THR A 38 -2.42 1.08 3.29
C THR A 38 -1.33 1.76 2.47
N ARG A 39 -1.53 3.02 2.12
CA ARG A 39 -0.56 3.84 1.38
C ARG A 39 -0.50 5.24 1.96
N SER A 40 0.68 5.84 1.88
CA SER A 40 0.94 7.16 2.44
C SER A 40 1.81 8.00 1.50
N PRO A 41 1.25 8.49 0.38
CA PRO A 41 1.97 9.40 -0.50
C PRO A 41 2.13 10.78 0.16
N ALA A 42 3.15 11.52 -0.27
CA ALA A 42 3.35 12.89 0.16
C ALA A 42 2.39 13.84 -0.56
N VAL A 43 2.06 14.98 0.07
CA VAL A 43 1.26 16.04 -0.56
C VAL A 43 1.90 16.49 -1.88
N GLY A 44 1.08 16.66 -2.92
CA GLY A 44 1.49 17.08 -4.26
C GLY A 44 1.95 15.93 -5.17
N GLU A 45 2.13 14.71 -4.67
CA GLU A 45 2.54 13.58 -5.51
C GLU A 45 1.42 13.07 -6.43
N ASN A 46 1.81 12.52 -7.57
CA ASN A 46 0.92 11.68 -8.38
C ASN A 46 0.91 10.26 -7.81
N PHE A 47 -0.21 9.86 -7.22
CA PHE A 47 -0.35 8.55 -6.59
C PHE A 47 -0.99 7.54 -7.55
N THR A 48 -0.39 6.35 -7.68
CA THR A 48 -0.94 5.27 -8.49
C THR A 48 -1.06 3.98 -7.68
N TYR A 49 -2.21 3.31 -7.78
CA TYR A 49 -2.50 2.08 -7.06
C TYR A 49 -3.31 1.12 -7.92
N TRP A 50 -3.01 -0.18 -7.81
CA TRP A 50 -3.68 -1.21 -8.59
C TRP A 50 -4.41 -2.21 -7.69
N CYS A 51 -5.50 -2.74 -8.22
CA CYS A 51 -6.46 -3.62 -7.55
C CYS A 51 -6.73 -4.84 -8.43
N LYS A 52 -6.35 -6.05 -7.99
CA LYS A 52 -6.70 -7.29 -8.70
C LYS A 52 -8.14 -7.70 -8.42
N TYR A 53 -8.83 -8.22 -9.43
CA TYR A 53 -10.21 -8.72 -9.34
C TYR A 53 -10.33 -10.15 -9.91
N ASN A 54 -11.40 -10.87 -9.55
CA ASN A 54 -11.65 -12.24 -10.03
C ASN A 54 -12.11 -12.23 -11.50
N GLN A 55 -11.73 -13.24 -12.29
CA GLN A 55 -12.20 -13.47 -13.66
C GLN A 55 -13.72 -13.28 -13.83
N THR A 56 -14.54 -13.67 -12.86
CA THR A 56 -16.00 -13.51 -12.89
C THR A 56 -16.47 -12.06 -13.01
N LEU A 57 -15.65 -11.09 -12.59
CA LEU A 57 -15.92 -9.65 -12.67
C LEU A 57 -15.35 -9.01 -13.95
N SER A 58 -14.79 -9.78 -14.88
CA SER A 58 -14.13 -9.24 -16.08
C SER A 58 -15.05 -8.41 -16.97
N ASN A 59 -16.33 -8.76 -17.04
CA ASN A 59 -17.32 -8.07 -17.88
C ASN A 59 -18.07 -6.96 -17.13
N TYR A 60 -17.79 -6.79 -15.83
CA TYR A 60 -18.41 -5.77 -15.00
C TYR A 60 -17.70 -4.44 -15.20
N THR A 61 -18.45 -3.36 -15.06
CA THR A 61 -17.90 -2.01 -15.02
C THR A 61 -17.12 -1.84 -13.74
N LYS A 62 -15.90 -1.31 -13.83
CA LYS A 62 -15.06 -1.11 -12.66
C LYS A 62 -15.19 0.32 -12.19
N PHE A 63 -15.14 0.51 -10.89
CA PHE A 63 -15.23 1.82 -10.29
C PHE A 63 -14.35 1.92 -9.05
N ILE A 64 -14.04 3.17 -8.71
CA ILE A 64 -13.48 3.54 -7.41
C ILE A 64 -14.46 4.46 -6.70
N CYS A 65 -14.69 4.21 -5.42
CA CYS A 65 -15.41 5.11 -4.54
C CYS A 65 -14.64 5.38 -3.25
N LYS A 66 -14.97 6.47 -2.56
CA LYS A 66 -14.37 6.89 -1.28
C LYS A 66 -15.42 6.96 -0.18
N GLY A 67 -15.13 6.38 0.97
CA GLY A 67 -16.00 6.32 2.13
C GLY A 67 -15.65 5.14 3.03
N GLU A 68 -15.87 5.27 4.34
CA GLU A 68 -15.56 4.20 5.29
C GLU A 68 -16.48 2.99 5.08
N ASP A 69 -17.77 3.25 4.87
CA ASP A 69 -18.75 2.24 4.52
C ASP A 69 -18.87 2.11 2.98
N PRO A 70 -18.59 0.93 2.40
CA PRO A 70 -18.70 0.71 0.95
C PRO A 70 -20.14 0.82 0.42
N SER A 71 -21.16 0.65 1.26
CA SER A 71 -22.56 0.68 0.82
C SER A 71 -23.07 2.09 0.49
N ILE A 72 -22.39 3.13 1.01
CA ILE A 72 -22.75 4.55 0.83
C ILE A 72 -21.56 5.41 0.37
N CYS A 73 -20.49 4.80 -0.13
CA CYS A 73 -19.29 5.50 -0.55
C CYS A 73 -19.56 6.44 -1.75
N LYS A 74 -18.86 7.58 -1.79
CA LYS A 74 -18.94 8.56 -2.87
C LYS A 74 -18.21 8.03 -4.13
N PRO A 75 -18.89 7.87 -5.28
CA PRO A 75 -18.23 7.42 -6.51
C PRO A 75 -17.31 8.50 -7.07
N LEU A 76 -16.08 8.12 -7.41
CA LEU A 76 -15.04 9.03 -7.89
C LEU A 76 -14.77 8.89 -9.38
N VAL A 77 -14.63 7.66 -9.87
CA VAL A 77 -14.33 7.36 -11.28
C VAL A 77 -14.82 5.95 -11.61
N SER A 78 -15.25 5.73 -12.85
CA SER A 78 -15.56 4.39 -13.35
C SER A 78 -15.14 4.22 -14.80
N THR A 79 -15.11 2.98 -15.28
CA THR A 79 -14.84 2.70 -16.70
C THR A 79 -15.98 3.15 -17.63
N ARG A 80 -17.19 3.39 -17.10
CA ARG A 80 -18.32 3.97 -17.85
C ARG A 80 -18.32 5.50 -17.84
N ASP A 81 -17.86 6.09 -16.74
CA ASP A 81 -17.79 7.54 -16.53
C ASP A 81 -16.36 7.92 -16.11
N PRO A 82 -15.42 7.92 -17.07
CA PRO A 82 -14.00 8.18 -16.78
C PRO A 82 -13.72 9.65 -16.47
N ASN A 83 -14.62 10.56 -16.86
CA ASN A 83 -14.44 12.01 -16.72
C ASN A 83 -15.16 12.62 -15.52
N ARG A 84 -15.81 11.80 -14.68
CA ARG A 84 -16.50 12.20 -13.45
C ARG A 84 -15.68 13.12 -12.56
N ASN A 85 -14.40 12.81 -12.40
CA ASN A 85 -13.47 13.59 -11.60
C ASN A 85 -12.16 13.74 -12.36
N LYS A 86 -11.83 14.99 -12.73
CA LYS A 86 -10.66 15.32 -13.56
C LYS A 86 -9.31 14.94 -12.94
N ARG A 87 -9.23 14.77 -11.61
CA ARG A 87 -7.99 14.36 -10.92
C ARG A 87 -7.81 12.84 -10.84
N PHE A 88 -8.88 12.06 -11.06
CA PHE A 88 -8.88 10.61 -10.92
C PHE A 88 -8.93 9.95 -12.29
N TRP A 89 -7.98 9.06 -12.56
CA TRP A 89 -7.94 8.23 -13.76
C TRP A 89 -8.11 6.76 -13.39
N LEU A 90 -8.82 6.01 -14.21
CA LEU A 90 -9.01 4.58 -14.03
C LEU A 90 -8.73 3.84 -15.33
N ASN A 91 -7.84 2.85 -15.26
CA ASN A 91 -7.57 1.92 -16.36
C ASN A 91 -7.94 0.50 -15.94
N ASP A 92 -8.68 -0.24 -16.78
CA ASP A 92 -9.01 -1.65 -16.56
C ASP A 92 -8.20 -2.55 -17.50
N ASN A 93 -7.19 -3.24 -16.97
CA ASN A 93 -6.46 -4.25 -17.72
C ASN A 93 -7.14 -5.62 -17.54
N LYS A 94 -7.96 -5.97 -18.55
CA LYS A 94 -8.72 -7.21 -18.57
C LYS A 94 -7.88 -8.47 -18.75
N GLU A 95 -6.65 -8.39 -19.24
CA GLU A 95 -5.77 -9.57 -19.34
C GLU A 95 -5.19 -9.91 -17.98
N LYS A 96 -4.67 -8.90 -17.28
CA LYS A 96 -4.05 -9.04 -15.95
C LYS A 96 -5.07 -9.07 -14.81
N LYS A 97 -6.35 -8.86 -15.12
CA LYS A 97 -7.47 -8.76 -14.18
C LYS A 97 -7.20 -7.78 -13.06
N ASN A 98 -6.72 -6.59 -13.42
CA ASN A 98 -6.51 -5.53 -12.46
C ASN A 98 -6.94 -4.18 -13.02
N ILE A 99 -7.47 -3.36 -12.11
CA ILE A 99 -7.66 -1.95 -12.38
C ILE A 99 -6.51 -1.15 -11.76
N THR A 100 -6.14 -0.07 -12.43
CA THR A 100 -5.14 0.88 -11.95
C THR A 100 -5.81 2.24 -11.81
N MET A 101 -5.86 2.75 -10.59
CA MET A 101 -6.28 4.10 -10.28
C MET A 101 -5.05 5.01 -10.17
N THR A 102 -5.13 6.19 -10.79
CA THR A 102 -4.16 7.27 -10.61
C THR A 102 -4.88 8.51 -10.09
N VAL A 103 -4.30 9.14 -9.06
CA VAL A 103 -4.77 10.40 -8.47
C VAL A 103 -3.67 11.43 -8.67
N ARG A 104 -3.99 12.55 -9.31
CA ARG A 104 -3.03 13.63 -9.52
C ARG A 104 -2.96 14.56 -8.32
N GLU A 105 -1.74 14.97 -7.98
CA GLU A 105 -1.46 15.99 -6.97
C GLU A 105 -2.29 15.75 -5.70
N VAL A 106 -1.98 14.66 -4.99
CA VAL A 106 -2.74 14.28 -3.80
C VAL A 106 -2.64 15.36 -2.73
N THR A 107 -3.75 15.59 -2.05
CA THR A 107 -3.88 16.59 -0.98
C THR A 107 -4.21 15.90 0.34
N ALA A 108 -4.06 16.60 1.47
CA ALA A 108 -4.46 16.07 2.78
C ALA A 108 -5.93 15.57 2.79
N ASP A 109 -6.82 16.28 2.08
CA ASP A 109 -8.24 15.95 1.92
C ASP A 109 -8.48 14.65 1.14
N ASP A 110 -7.50 14.19 0.36
CA ASP A 110 -7.55 12.90 -0.33
C ASP A 110 -7.37 11.72 0.64
N SER A 111 -6.94 11.95 1.89
CA SER A 111 -6.89 10.90 2.91
C SER A 111 -8.25 10.24 3.15
N GLY A 112 -8.24 8.96 3.48
CA GLY A 112 -9.43 8.17 3.83
C GLY A 112 -9.48 6.80 3.16
N THR A 113 -10.63 6.16 3.28
CA THR A 113 -10.86 4.81 2.75
C THR A 113 -11.42 4.84 1.33
N TYR A 114 -10.80 4.06 0.45
CA TYR A 114 -11.17 3.87 -0.94
C TYR A 114 -11.51 2.40 -1.19
N TRP A 115 -12.47 2.17 -2.08
CA TRP A 115 -12.90 0.84 -2.46
C TRP A 115 -12.79 0.63 -3.96
N CYS A 116 -12.16 -0.48 -4.34
CA CYS A 116 -12.19 -1.01 -5.69
C CYS A 116 -13.42 -1.90 -5.84
N GLY A 117 -14.30 -1.54 -6.76
CA GLY A 117 -15.59 -2.18 -6.95
C GLY A 117 -15.90 -2.51 -8.41
N ALA A 118 -16.84 -3.44 -8.58
CA ALA A 118 -17.37 -3.86 -9.86
C ALA A 118 -18.90 -3.82 -9.82
N GLU A 119 -19.50 -3.14 -10.79
CA GLU A 119 -20.95 -3.00 -10.97
C GLU A 119 -21.39 -3.75 -12.23
N SER A 120 -22.52 -4.45 -12.14
CA SER A 120 -23.09 -5.16 -13.27
C SER A 120 -23.68 -4.17 -14.30
N THR A 121 -23.92 -4.62 -15.52
CA THR A 121 -24.81 -3.90 -16.45
C THR A 121 -26.28 -4.00 -16.03
N ASN A 122 -26.61 -4.98 -15.18
CA ASN A 122 -27.96 -5.16 -14.67
C ASN A 122 -28.10 -4.38 -13.36
N GLU A 123 -28.91 -3.33 -13.35
CA GLU A 123 -29.11 -2.42 -12.22
C GLU A 123 -29.67 -3.12 -10.96
N HIS A 124 -30.24 -4.32 -11.11
CA HIS A 124 -30.75 -5.12 -10.00
C HIS A 124 -29.67 -5.88 -9.20
N ARG A 125 -28.39 -5.81 -9.61
CA ARG A 125 -27.30 -6.51 -8.92
C ARG A 125 -26.53 -5.57 -8.01
N SER A 126 -26.27 -6.05 -6.79
CA SER A 126 -25.42 -5.34 -5.83
C SER A 126 -23.98 -5.22 -6.32
N ASN A 127 -23.34 -4.13 -5.91
CA ASN A 127 -21.93 -3.86 -6.16
C ASN A 127 -21.03 -4.90 -5.50
N ARG A 128 -19.98 -5.33 -6.22
CA ARG A 128 -18.99 -6.29 -5.75
C ARG A 128 -17.69 -5.57 -5.44
N PHE A 129 -17.38 -5.44 -4.16
CA PHE A 129 -16.12 -4.85 -3.67
C PHE A 129 -15.06 -5.94 -3.53
N PHE A 130 -13.82 -5.63 -3.92
CA PHE A 130 -12.75 -6.63 -3.95
C PHE A 130 -11.39 -6.16 -3.43
N ASN A 131 -11.16 -4.85 -3.26
CA ASN A 131 -10.05 -4.33 -2.46
C ASN A 131 -10.48 -3.07 -1.68
N ARG A 132 -9.85 -2.87 -0.52
CA ARG A 132 -9.93 -1.66 0.31
C ARG A 132 -8.54 -1.00 0.37
N LEU A 133 -8.48 0.31 0.18
CA LEU A 133 -7.27 1.10 0.32
C LEU A 133 -7.49 2.17 1.40
N SER A 134 -6.65 2.17 2.43
CA SER A 134 -6.52 3.27 3.38
C SER A 134 -5.41 4.21 2.88
N LEU A 135 -5.78 5.43 2.50
CA LEU A 135 -4.83 6.45 2.04
C LEU A 135 -4.61 7.47 3.16
N THR A 136 -3.35 7.72 3.52
CA THR A 136 -2.95 8.75 4.49
C THR A 136 -1.99 9.71 3.81
N VAL A 137 -2.49 10.86 3.38
CA VAL A 137 -1.68 11.90 2.74
C VAL A 137 -1.19 12.86 3.82
N GLY A 138 0.13 13.01 3.91
CA GLY A 138 0.77 13.91 4.88
C GLY A 138 1.90 14.67 4.23
N GLU A 139 2.39 15.69 4.91
CA GLU A 139 3.66 16.31 4.52
C GLU A 139 4.75 15.24 4.50
N PRO A 140 5.66 15.28 3.51
CA PRO A 140 6.84 14.43 3.56
C PRO A 140 7.55 14.75 4.88
N SER A 141 7.71 13.75 5.73
CA SER A 141 8.52 13.93 6.93
C SER A 141 9.91 14.39 6.47
N LEU A 142 10.56 15.30 7.20
CA LEU A 142 11.92 15.75 6.86
C LEU A 142 12.93 14.59 6.76
N LEU A 143 12.58 13.42 7.30
CA LEU A 143 13.29 12.14 7.16
C LEU A 143 13.10 11.43 5.80
N SER A 144 12.09 11.75 5.00
CA SER A 144 11.88 11.17 3.65
C SER A 144 12.48 12.00 2.52
N LEU A 145 12.72 13.30 2.74
CA LEU A 145 13.34 14.19 1.76
C LEU A 145 14.86 13.97 1.62
N CYS A 146 15.50 13.29 2.58
CA CYS A 146 16.94 13.00 2.55
C CYS A 146 17.32 11.67 1.87
N VAL A 147 16.36 10.93 1.28
CA VAL A 147 16.64 9.68 0.56
C VAL A 147 16.47 9.89 -0.95
N ASP A 148 17.45 10.58 -1.55
CA ASP A 148 17.69 10.39 -2.98
C ASP A 148 18.21 8.96 -3.17
N LYS A 149 17.33 8.06 -3.64
CA LYS A 149 17.66 6.63 -3.82
C LYS A 149 18.91 6.46 -4.71
N ASN A 150 19.16 7.38 -5.66
CA ASN A 150 20.36 7.34 -6.49
C ASN A 150 21.63 7.73 -5.72
N LYS A 151 21.55 8.60 -4.70
CA LYS A 151 22.73 8.90 -3.86
C LYS A 151 23.07 7.78 -2.90
N VAL A 152 22.10 7.05 -2.35
CA VAL A 152 22.37 5.97 -1.36
C VAL A 152 23.08 4.77 -1.99
N TYR A 153 22.71 4.35 -3.21
CA TYR A 153 23.43 3.27 -3.90
C TYR A 153 24.86 3.69 -4.27
N ASN A 154 25.03 4.90 -4.81
CA ASN A 154 26.35 5.41 -5.17
C ASN A 154 27.24 5.67 -3.94
N LEU A 155 26.66 6.13 -2.82
CA LEU A 155 27.37 6.32 -1.57
C LEU A 155 27.80 4.99 -0.96
N LYS A 156 26.96 3.95 -1.03
CA LYS A 156 27.34 2.60 -0.58
C LYS A 156 28.46 1.99 -1.44
N VAL A 157 28.41 2.18 -2.77
CA VAL A 157 29.45 1.71 -3.70
C VAL A 157 30.77 2.46 -3.48
N SER A 158 30.72 3.78 -3.29
CA SER A 158 31.89 4.61 -3.05
C SER A 158 32.57 4.29 -1.71
N VAL A 159 31.80 4.09 -0.63
CA VAL A 159 32.35 3.73 0.68
C VAL A 159 32.99 2.34 0.66
N LEU A 160 32.36 1.34 0.00
CA LEU A 160 32.95 0.01 -0.12
C LEU A 160 34.27 0.06 -0.92
N PHE A 161 34.28 0.78 -2.05
CA PHE A 161 35.45 0.92 -2.92
C PHE A 161 36.61 1.66 -2.21
N CYS A 162 36.31 2.70 -1.43
CA CYS A 162 37.30 3.39 -0.61
C CYS A 162 37.85 2.50 0.51
N LEU A 163 37.02 1.69 1.18
CA LEU A 163 37.47 0.75 2.20
C LEU A 163 38.44 -0.31 1.63
N PHE A 164 38.18 -0.82 0.42
CA PHE A 164 39.09 -1.77 -0.25
C PHE A 164 40.42 -1.16 -0.66
N LEU A 165 40.46 0.14 -1.00
CA LEU A 165 41.70 0.85 -1.37
C LEU A 165 42.45 1.42 -0.15
N SER A 166 41.77 1.71 0.95
CA SER A 166 42.39 2.25 2.17
C SER A 166 42.84 1.19 3.17
N LEU A 167 42.24 -0.02 3.17
CA LEU A 167 42.66 -1.14 4.04
C LEU A 167 44.14 -1.55 3.84
N PRO A 168 44.68 -1.62 2.61
CA PRO A 168 46.10 -1.92 2.40
C PRO A 168 47.03 -0.81 2.92
N ALA A 169 46.59 0.46 2.85
CA ALA A 169 47.38 1.61 3.29
C ALA A 169 47.37 1.79 4.82
N LEU A 170 46.31 1.36 5.51
CA LEU A 170 46.16 1.54 6.96
C LEU A 170 46.99 0.54 7.79
N LEU A 171 47.34 -0.63 7.24
CA LEU A 171 48.27 -1.57 7.89
C LEU A 171 49.71 -1.04 7.98
N LEU A 172 50.06 0.01 7.21
CA LEU A 172 51.41 0.57 7.15
C LEU A 172 51.63 1.75 8.11
N LEU A 173 50.60 2.24 8.81
CA LEU A 173 50.64 3.52 9.54
C LEU A 173 50.20 3.47 11.01
N LEU A 174 50.14 2.30 11.66
CA LEU A 174 49.79 2.23 13.09
C LEU A 174 51.00 2.43 14.02
N PRO A 175 51.10 3.55 14.75
CA PRO A 175 51.67 3.60 16.09
C PRO A 175 50.56 3.69 17.18
N THR A 176 50.93 3.28 18.39
CA THR A 176 50.09 2.94 19.57
C THR A 176 49.35 4.14 20.24
N PRO A 177 48.36 3.90 21.13
CA PRO A 177 47.27 4.84 21.40
C PRO A 177 47.51 5.78 22.59
N SER A 178 46.96 7.00 22.55
CA SER A 178 46.40 7.67 23.73
C SER A 178 45.43 8.83 23.42
N SER A 179 44.24 8.73 24.02
CA SER A 179 43.29 9.78 24.49
C SER A 179 42.66 10.85 23.55
N GLY A 180 41.42 10.56 23.11
CA GLY A 180 40.16 11.25 23.52
C GLY A 180 39.83 12.69 23.05
N LEU A 181 38.70 12.87 22.34
CA LEU A 181 38.06 14.18 22.08
C LEU A 181 36.51 14.09 22.09
N ARG A 182 35.86 15.12 22.66
CA ARG A 182 34.42 15.21 23.03
C ARG A 182 33.54 15.84 21.93
N LEU A 183 32.28 15.40 21.88
CA LEU A 183 31.28 15.61 20.83
C LEU A 183 30.46 16.92 20.98
N GLY A 184 31.13 18.08 20.90
CA GLY A 184 30.50 19.41 20.84
C GLY A 184 30.17 19.89 19.41
N ASP A 185 30.59 19.13 18.39
CA ASP A 185 30.61 19.60 16.99
C ASP A 185 29.44 19.14 16.12
N ILE A 186 28.48 18.38 16.67
CA ILE A 186 27.36 17.82 15.88
C ILE A 186 26.30 18.86 15.52
N THR A 187 26.12 19.93 16.30
CA THR A 187 24.97 20.83 16.14
C THR A 187 25.18 21.93 15.10
N LYS A 188 26.40 22.19 14.63
CA LYS A 188 26.67 23.20 13.59
C LYS A 188 26.59 22.66 12.15
N SER A 189 26.61 21.35 11.95
CA SER A 189 26.64 20.76 10.59
C SER A 189 25.24 20.67 9.94
N LEU A 190 24.17 20.76 10.72
CA LEU A 190 22.80 20.50 10.23
C LEU A 190 22.21 21.64 9.39
N ASP A 191 22.58 22.91 9.65
CA ASP A 191 22.08 24.06 8.89
C ASP A 191 22.76 24.22 7.51
N GLU A 192 23.92 23.59 7.28
CA GLU A 192 24.69 23.74 6.04
C GLU A 192 24.37 22.67 4.99
N ILE A 193 23.72 21.56 5.38
CA ILE A 193 23.43 20.41 4.49
C ILE A 193 22.09 20.59 3.74
N CYS A 194 21.19 21.48 4.20
CA CYS A 194 19.87 21.70 3.59
C CYS A 194 19.76 22.94 2.68
N LYS A 195 20.88 23.47 2.16
CA LYS A 195 20.89 24.63 1.26
C LYS A 195 21.11 24.26 -0.21
#